data_AF-A0A413QJV5-F1
#
_entry.id   AF-A0A413QJV5-F1
#
_cell.length_a   1.000
_cell.length_b   1.000
_cell.length_c   1.000
_cell.angle_alpha   90.00
_cell.angle_beta   90.00
_cell.angle_gamma   90.00
#
_symmetry.space_group_name_H-M   'P 1'
#
loop_
_entity.id
_entity.type
_entity.pdbx_description
1 polymer ?
#
loop_
_entity_poly.entity_id
_entity_poly.type
_entity_poly.pdbx_seq_one_letter_code
_entity_poly.pdbx_strand_id
1 'polypeptide(L)'
;MKDIGAVLKNARENKEFTQKQVMELTGINKKSLSGYENNVAEPDLQTFATLIDLYDLSADEVLEISTSTPSLLLSKKESSLLSTFNKLDFQHQEETLLLLRTLTKYLTKK
;
A
#
# COMPACT_ATOMS: atom_id res chain seq x y z
N MET A 1 -3.77 13.68 -12.61
CA MET A 1 -2.75 12.76 -12.08
C MET A 1 -1.91 13.57 -11.11
N LYS A 2 -1.76 13.10 -9.87
CA LYS A 2 -0.96 13.79 -8.86
C LYS A 2 0.44 14.07 -9.38
N ASP A 3 0.95 15.24 -9.07
CA ASP A 3 2.34 15.59 -9.32
C ASP A 3 3.23 14.88 -8.29
N ILE A 4 3.75 13.70 -8.65
CA ILE A 4 4.60 12.88 -7.77
C ILE A 4 5.87 13.66 -7.39
N GLY A 5 6.45 14.40 -8.32
CA GLY A 5 7.65 15.22 -8.07
C GLY A 5 7.41 16.25 -6.97
N ALA A 6 6.30 16.98 -7.04
CA ALA A 6 5.90 17.94 -6.03
C ALA A 6 5.62 17.28 -4.67
N VAL A 7 4.99 16.10 -4.65
CA VAL A 7 4.75 15.34 -3.41
C VAL A 7 6.05 14.94 -2.73
N LEU A 8 7.01 14.38 -3.49
CA LEU A 8 8.32 14.00 -2.97
C LEU A 8 9.09 15.21 -2.46
N LYS A 9 9.03 16.35 -3.18
CA LYS A 9 9.66 17.60 -2.75
C LYS A 9 9.10 18.10 -1.44
N ASN A 10 7.78 18.17 -1.33
CA ASN A 10 7.10 18.64 -0.11
C ASN A 10 7.42 17.72 1.08
N ALA A 11 7.44 16.40 0.88
CA ALA A 11 7.76 15.46 1.94
C ALA A 11 9.22 15.58 2.40
N ARG A 12 10.17 15.77 1.47
CA ARG A 12 11.56 16.09 1.80
C ARG A 12 11.66 17.34 2.67
N GLU A 13 10.96 18.40 2.27
CA GLU A 13 10.99 19.69 2.98
C GLU A 13 10.32 19.61 4.36
N ASN A 14 9.25 18.82 4.51
CA ASN A 14 8.61 18.53 5.80
C ASN A 14 9.52 17.75 6.76
N LYS A 15 10.45 16.95 6.23
CA LYS A 15 11.52 16.28 6.99
C LYS A 15 12.73 17.19 7.23
N GLU A 16 12.68 18.44 6.76
CA GLU A 16 13.76 19.43 6.83
C GLU A 16 15.07 18.96 6.16
N PHE A 17 14.97 18.04 5.19
CA PHE A 17 16.12 17.54 4.46
C PHE A 17 16.47 18.44 3.27
N THR A 18 17.75 18.71 3.11
CA THR A 18 18.30 19.21 1.86
C THR A 18 18.45 18.06 0.86
N GLN A 19 18.41 18.37 -0.44
CA GLN A 19 18.70 17.37 -1.48
C GLN A 19 20.09 16.73 -1.34
N LYS A 20 21.05 17.43 -0.71
CA LYS A 20 22.38 16.89 -0.42
C LYS A 20 22.33 15.82 0.67
N GLN A 21 21.58 16.07 1.75
CA GLN A 21 21.38 15.08 2.82
C GLN A 21 20.66 13.83 2.30
N VAL A 22 19.63 13.99 1.46
CA VAL A 22 18.96 12.84 0.85
C VAL A 22 19.93 12.00 0.01
N MET A 23 20.79 12.64 -0.78
CA MET A 23 21.86 11.94 -1.51
C MET A 23 22.81 11.20 -0.57
N GLU A 24 23.21 11.81 0.54
CA GLU A 24 24.09 11.18 1.54
C GLU A 24 23.41 9.98 2.23
N LEU A 25 22.09 10.03 2.45
CA LEU A 25 21.32 8.98 3.12
C LEU A 25 20.93 7.82 2.19
N THR A 26 20.71 8.08 0.90
CA THR A 26 20.12 7.11 -0.05
C THR A 26 21.05 6.71 -1.18
N GLY A 27 22.14 7.46 -1.41
CA GLY A 27 22.98 7.33 -2.60
C GLY A 27 22.37 7.89 -3.88
N ILE A 28 21.14 8.41 -3.86
CA ILE A 28 20.46 8.99 -5.02
C ILE A 28 21.14 10.31 -5.39
N ASN A 29 21.64 10.43 -6.62
CA ASN A 29 22.35 11.62 -7.06
C ASN A 29 21.47 12.89 -6.92
N LYS A 30 22.03 13.96 -6.34
CA LYS A 30 21.34 15.25 -6.16
C LYS A 30 20.68 15.78 -7.44
N LYS A 31 21.34 15.64 -8.59
CA LYS A 31 20.80 16.08 -9.89
C LYS A 31 19.58 15.25 -10.29
N SER A 32 19.62 13.93 -10.09
CA SER A 32 18.49 13.04 -10.35
C SER A 32 17.32 13.37 -9.42
N LEU A 33 17.58 13.52 -8.11
CA LEU A 33 16.57 13.93 -7.14
C LEU A 33 15.92 15.25 -7.51
N SER A 34 16.71 16.26 -7.89
CA SER A 34 16.17 17.53 -8.38
C SER A 34 15.37 17.35 -9.67
N GLY A 35 15.75 16.41 -10.55
CA GLY A 35 14.97 16.09 -11.74
C GLY A 35 13.60 15.50 -11.39
N TYR A 36 13.56 14.57 -10.44
CA TYR A 36 12.32 13.97 -9.93
C TYR A 36 11.41 15.02 -9.31
N GLU A 37 11.94 15.86 -8.42
CA GLU A 37 11.18 16.90 -7.70
C GLU A 37 10.60 18.01 -8.59
N ASN A 38 11.09 18.13 -9.83
CA ASN A 38 10.62 19.13 -10.80
C ASN A 38 10.01 18.48 -12.05
N ASN A 39 9.64 17.19 -12.00
CA ASN A 39 9.03 16.44 -13.10
C ASN A 39 9.83 16.42 -14.41
N VAL A 40 11.16 16.57 -14.33
CA VAL A 40 12.07 16.45 -15.47
C VAL A 40 12.32 14.98 -15.83
N ALA A 41 12.27 14.12 -14.81
CA ALA A 41 12.38 12.67 -14.94
C ALA A 41 11.52 12.01 -13.87
N GLU A 42 11.23 10.72 -14.04
CA GLU A 42 10.57 9.91 -13.02
C GLU A 42 11.59 8.98 -12.34
N PRO A 43 11.48 8.76 -11.02
CA PRO A 43 12.28 7.76 -10.34
C PRO A 43 11.86 6.36 -10.79
N ASP A 44 12.82 5.42 -10.87
CA ASP A 44 12.46 4.01 -10.98
C ASP A 44 11.80 3.51 -9.68
N LEU A 45 11.21 2.30 -9.73
CA LEU A 45 10.45 1.77 -8.60
C LEU A 45 11.29 1.64 -7.32
N GLN A 46 12.58 1.29 -7.45
CA GLN A 46 13.46 1.12 -6.30
C GLN A 46 13.81 2.48 -5.67
N THR A 47 14.12 3.47 -6.50
CA THR A 47 14.38 4.86 -6.11
C THR A 47 13.14 5.45 -5.46
N PHE A 48 11.97 5.23 -6.04
CA PHE A 48 10.69 5.65 -5.49
C PHE A 48 10.46 5.04 -4.10
N ALA A 49 10.58 3.71 -3.96
CA ALA A 49 10.45 3.02 -2.69
C ALA A 49 11.40 3.56 -1.61
N THR A 50 12.66 3.82 -1.99
CA THR A 50 13.68 4.39 -1.09
C THR A 50 13.30 5.79 -0.61
N LEU A 51 12.78 6.63 -1.50
CA LEU A 51 12.39 8.00 -1.16
C LEU A 51 11.14 8.03 -0.27
N ILE A 52 10.11 7.23 -0.58
CA ILE A 52 8.90 7.19 0.24
C ILE A 52 9.15 6.59 1.63
N ASP A 53 10.06 5.61 1.75
CA ASP A 53 10.50 5.07 3.04
C ASP A 53 11.24 6.14 3.85
N LEU A 54 12.21 6.83 3.25
CA LEU A 54 12.95 7.92 3.91
C LEU A 54 12.02 9.05 4.41
N TYR A 55 10.95 9.33 3.67
CA TYR A 55 10.04 10.44 3.97
C TYR A 55 8.82 10.02 4.81
N ASP A 56 8.70 8.75 5.22
CA ASP A 56 7.52 8.18 5.89
C ASP A 56 6.21 8.41 5.10
N LEU A 57 6.23 8.16 3.79
CA LEU A 57 5.07 8.26 2.90
C LEU A 57 4.49 6.90 2.56
N SER A 58 3.16 6.81 2.43
CA SER A 58 2.50 5.65 1.83
C SER A 58 2.54 5.70 0.31
N ALA A 59 2.95 4.60 -0.33
CA ALA A 59 2.89 4.46 -1.78
C ALA A 59 1.47 4.68 -2.31
N ASP A 60 0.45 4.20 -1.58
CA ASP A 60 -0.95 4.32 -1.97
C ASP A 60 -1.40 5.79 -2.02
N GLU A 61 -0.95 6.59 -1.05
CA GLU A 61 -1.25 8.02 -0.98
C GLU A 61 -0.51 8.82 -2.07
N VAL A 62 0.73 8.45 -2.36
CA VAL A 62 1.55 9.14 -3.37
C VAL A 62 1.06 8.84 -4.79
N LEU A 63 0.70 7.58 -5.06
CA LEU A 63 0.26 7.12 -6.37
C LEU A 63 -1.26 7.26 -6.59
N GLU A 64 -2.00 7.79 -5.61
CA GLU A 64 -3.47 7.83 -5.61
C GLU A 64 -4.09 6.45 -5.87
N ILE A 65 -3.40 5.38 -5.45
CA ILE A 65 -3.97 4.04 -5.40
C ILE A 65 -5.02 4.13 -4.31
N SER A 66 -6.25 4.36 -4.75
CA SER A 66 -7.35 4.54 -3.85
C SER A 66 -7.41 3.32 -2.94
N THR A 67 -7.12 3.50 -1.64
CA THR A 67 -7.69 2.64 -0.60
C THR A 67 -9.19 2.96 -0.43
N SER A 68 -9.87 3.29 -1.53
CA SER A 68 -11.01 2.51 -1.95
C SER A 68 -10.61 1.02 -2.11
N THR A 69 -10.06 0.38 -1.08
CA THR A 69 -10.80 -0.78 -0.62
C THR A 69 -12.23 -0.24 -0.57
N PRO A 70 -13.19 -0.74 -1.36
CA PRO A 70 -14.49 -0.78 -0.73
C PRO A 70 -14.14 -1.36 0.65
N SER A 71 -14.36 -0.60 1.72
CA SER A 71 -15.04 -1.21 2.84
C SER A 71 -16.06 -2.07 2.13
N LEU A 72 -15.73 -3.35 1.94
CA LEU A 72 -16.71 -4.33 1.56
C LEU A 72 -17.67 -4.05 2.68
N LEU A 73 -18.77 -3.35 2.37
CA LEU A 73 -19.78 -3.04 3.34
C LEU A 73 -20.34 -4.42 3.61
N LEU A 74 -19.63 -5.11 4.50
CA LEU A 74 -19.83 -6.50 4.76
C LEU A 74 -21.26 -6.51 5.26
N SER A 75 -22.08 -7.27 4.57
CA SER A 75 -23.39 -7.57 5.08
C SER A 75 -23.24 -8.06 6.51
N LYS A 76 -24.28 -7.87 7.33
CA LYS A 76 -24.26 -8.35 8.73
C LYS A 76 -23.86 -9.83 8.82
N LYS A 77 -24.16 -10.63 7.78
CA LYS A 77 -23.78 -12.04 7.69
C LYS A 77 -22.28 -12.23 7.46
N GLU A 78 -21.67 -11.46 6.56
CA GLU A 78 -20.23 -11.52 6.29
C GLU A 78 -19.41 -11.08 7.52
N SER A 79 -19.80 -9.99 8.18
CA SER A 79 -19.14 -9.56 9.43
C SER A 79 -19.28 -10.59 10.54
N SER A 80 -20.47 -11.19 10.69
CA SER A 80 -20.72 -12.26 11.65
C SER A 80 -19.85 -13.50 11.35
N LEU A 81 -19.76 -13.90 10.07
CA LEU A 81 -18.92 -15.00 9.63
C LEU A 81 -17.45 -14.77 9.99
N LEU A 82 -16.89 -13.62 9.59
CA LEU A 82 -15.48 -13.29 9.86
C LEU A 82 -15.19 -13.19 11.35
N SER A 83 -16.06 -12.53 12.13
CA SER A 83 -15.86 -12.42 13.58
C SER A 83 -15.94 -13.76 14.30
N THR A 84 -16.69 -14.72 13.76
CA THR A 84 -16.75 -16.10 14.29
C THR A 84 -15.51 -16.89 13.86
N PHE A 85 -15.14 -16.78 12.58
CA PHE A 85 -13.97 -17.46 12.00
C PHE A 85 -12.66 -17.05 12.69
N ASN A 86 -12.47 -15.75 12.96
CA ASN A 86 -11.27 -15.22 13.60
C ASN A 86 -11.09 -15.65 15.07
N LYS A 87 -12.11 -16.26 15.70
CA LYS A 87 -12.00 -16.83 17.05
C LYS A 87 -11.42 -18.25 17.05
N LEU A 88 -11.36 -18.89 15.89
CA LEU A 88 -10.84 -20.24 15.73
C LEU A 88 -9.32 -20.20 15.58
N ASP A 89 -8.63 -21.25 16.04
CA ASP A 89 -7.22 -21.46 15.72
C ASP A 89 -7.03 -21.87 14.26
N PHE A 90 -5.77 -21.94 13.81
CA PHE A 90 -5.41 -22.24 12.43
C PHE A 90 -6.01 -23.58 11.93
N GLN A 91 -5.98 -24.62 12.76
CA GLN A 91 -6.50 -25.93 12.36
C GLN A 91 -8.01 -25.87 12.13
N HIS A 92 -8.76 -25.28 13.06
CA HIS A 92 -10.21 -25.19 12.98
C HIS A 92 -10.68 -24.20 11.90
N GLN A 93 -9.88 -23.18 11.58
CA GLN A 93 -10.10 -22.31 10.42
C GLN A 93 -10.04 -23.10 9.10
N GLU A 94 -9.02 -23.94 8.91
CA GLU A 94 -8.87 -24.76 7.70
C GLU A 94 -10.02 -25.78 7.56
N GLU A 95 -10.41 -26.45 8.65
CA GLU A 95 -11.55 -27.37 8.67
C GLU A 95 -12.86 -26.65 8.31
N THR A 96 -13.08 -25.46 8.85
CA THR A 96 -14.27 -24.64 8.57
C THR A 96 -14.32 -24.23 7.09
N LEU A 97 -13.19 -23.84 6.50
CA LEU A 97 -13.11 -23.52 5.07
C LEU A 97 -13.41 -24.74 4.19
N LEU A 98 -12.92 -25.93 4.56
CA LEU A 98 -13.20 -27.16 3.83
C LEU A 98 -14.71 -27.50 3.85
N LEU A 99 -15.34 -27.39 5.03
CA LEU A 99 -16.77 -27.63 5.19
C LEU A 99 -17.60 -26.65 4.36
N LEU A 100 -17.26 -25.35 4.43
CA LEU A 100 -17.94 -24.31 3.67
C LEU A 100 -17.83 -24.57 2.16
N ARG A 101 -16.64 -24.86 1.65
CA ARG A 101 -16.41 -25.20 0.23
C ARG A 101 -17.24 -26.41 -0.21
N THR A 102 -17.27 -27.45 0.61
CA THR A 102 -18.03 -28.68 0.34
C THR A 102 -19.53 -28.41 0.28
N LEU A 103 -20.05 -27.66 1.27
CA LEU A 103 -21.45 -27.28 1.32
C LEU A 103 -21.85 -26.40 0.14
N THR A 104 -21.04 -25.37 -0.19
CA THR A 104 -21.29 -24.51 -1.36
C THR A 104 -21.35 -25.35 -2.63
N LYS A 105 -20.37 -26.23 -2.85
CA LYS A 105 -20.34 -27.11 -4.03
C LYS A 105 -21.57 -28.02 -4.13
N TYR A 106 -22.09 -28.51 -3.01
CA TYR A 106 -23.31 -29.31 -2.99
C TYR A 106 -24.56 -28.46 -3.36
N LEU A 107 -24.67 -27.27 -2.79
CA LEU A 107 -25.84 -26.40 -2.97
C LEU A 107 -25.90 -25.75 -4.35
N THR A 108 -24.75 -25.45 -4.98
CA THR A 108 -24.69 -24.81 -6.31
C THR A 108 -24.65 -25.80 -7.48
N LYS A 109 -24.65 -27.11 -7.21
CA LYS A 109 -24.70 -28.17 -8.23
C LYS A 109 -26.13 -28.59 -8.63
N LYS A 110 -27.15 -28.05 -7.95
CA LYS A 110 -28.55 -28.12 -8.37
C LYS A 110 -28.86 -26.99 -9.34
#